data_AF-A0A3M1F1W9-F1
#
_entry.id   AF-A0A3M1F1W9-F1
#
_cell.length_a   1.000
_cell.length_b   1.000
_cell.length_c   1.000
_cell.angle_alpha   90.00
_cell.angle_beta   90.00
_cell.angle_gamma   90.00
#
_symmetry.space_group_name_H-M   'P 1'
#
loop_
_entity.id
_entity.type
_entity.pdbx_description
1 polymer ?
#
loop_
_entity_poly.entity_id
_entity_poly.type
_entity_poly.pdbx_seq_one_letter_code
_entity_poly.pdbx_strand_id
1 'polypeptide(L)' 'MEERCVPCHGGTAGLYLDSYEGALAGGNLGPAILPGNPAESLLVKLQRNGHPNSLSPRELEWVEKWIEAGAPEK' A
#
# COMPACT_ATOMS: atom_id res chain seq x y z
N MET A 1 -4.23 -1.07 -9.85
CA MET A 1 -3.02 -1.43 -9.06
C MET A 1 -1.84 -1.66 -9.99
N GLU A 2 -1.99 -2.57 -10.94
CA GLU A 2 -0.92 -3.06 -11.82
C GLU A 2 -0.16 -1.94 -12.54
N GLU A 3 -0.81 -1.10 -13.32
CA GLU A 3 -0.11 -0.09 -14.13
C GLU A 3 0.54 1.04 -13.33
N ARG A 4 0.09 1.28 -12.09
CA ARG A 4 0.53 2.43 -11.27
C ARG A 4 1.58 2.07 -10.23
N CYS A 5 1.52 0.86 -9.68
CA CYS A 5 2.33 0.45 -8.53
C CYS A 5 3.36 -0.61 -8.91
N VAL A 6 2.99 -1.59 -9.74
CA VAL A 6 3.85 -2.75 -10.07
C VAL A 6 5.13 -2.38 -10.81
N PRO A 7 5.21 -1.35 -11.68
CA PRO A 7 6.48 -1.00 -12.34
C PRO A 7 7.64 -0.75 -11.38
N CYS A 8 7.38 -0.26 -10.16
CA CYS A 8 8.39 -0.03 -9.12
C CYS A 8 8.29 -1.01 -7.94
N HIS A 9 7.11 -1.56 -7.67
CA HIS A 9 6.84 -2.44 -6.53
C HIS A 9 6.46 -3.86 -6.96
N GLY A 10 7.00 -4.33 -8.08
CA GLY A 10 6.93 -5.72 -8.56
C GLY A 10 8.21 -6.51 -8.27
N GLY A 11 8.87 -6.22 -7.14
CA GLY A 11 10.11 -6.88 -6.72
C GLY A 11 11.41 -6.08 -6.88
N THR A 12 11.38 -4.88 -7.46
CA THR A 12 12.58 -4.03 -7.60
C THR A 12 12.84 -3.12 -6.39
N ALA A 13 11.81 -2.74 -5.64
CA ALA A 13 11.91 -1.93 -4.42
C ALA A 13 11.83 -2.73 -3.11
N GLY A 14 11.95 -4.07 -3.19
CA GLY A 14 11.82 -4.94 -2.01
C GLY A 14 10.40 -4.98 -1.43
N LEU A 15 9.40 -4.56 -2.20
CA LEU A 15 7.97 -4.69 -1.94
C LEU A 15 7.32 -5.33 -3.18
N TYR A 16 6.34 -6.20 -2.97
CA TYR A 16 5.60 -6.91 -4.00
C TYR A 16 4.11 -6.51 -3.93
N LEU A 17 3.63 -5.83 -4.97
CA LEU A 17 2.25 -5.36 -5.13
C LEU A 17 1.59 -5.94 -6.39
N ASP A 18 2.19 -7.00 -6.93
CA ASP A 18 1.70 -7.77 -8.08
C ASP A 18 0.69 -8.85 -7.69
N SER A 19 0.55 -9.14 -6.39
CA SER A 19 -0.40 -10.09 -5.81
C SER A 19 -0.98 -9.54 -4.50
N TYR A 20 -2.16 -10.03 -4.12
CA TYR A 20 -2.77 -9.67 -2.84
C TYR A 20 -1.94 -10.18 -1.66
N GLU A 21 -1.46 -11.42 -1.76
CA GLU A 21 -0.58 -12.05 -0.78
C GLU A 21 0.74 -11.29 -0.64
N GLY A 22 1.34 -10.87 -1.75
CA GLY A 22 2.55 -10.03 -1.73
C GLY A 22 2.31 -8.70 -1.03
N ALA A 23 1.18 -8.06 -1.29
CA ALA A 23 0.83 -6.77 -0.69
C ALA A 23 0.64 -6.87 0.84
N LEU A 24 0.08 -7.97 1.34
CA LEU A 24 -0.08 -8.23 2.76
C LEU A 24 1.22 -8.69 3.44
N ALA A 25 2.00 -9.54 2.78
CA ALA A 25 3.32 -9.94 3.27
C ALA A 25 4.25 -8.72 3.44
N GLY A 26 4.06 -7.72 2.58
CA GLY A 26 4.81 -6.48 2.59
C GLY A 26 6.20 -6.64 1.98
N GLY A 27 7.15 -5.89 2.50
CA GLY A 27 8.49 -5.81 1.94
C GLY A 27 9.60 -5.79 2.98
N ASN A 28 10.78 -5.38 2.55
CA ASN A 28 11.98 -5.28 3.40
C ASN A 28 11.80 -4.35 4.61
N LEU A 29 10.82 -3.45 4.56
CA LEU A 29 10.49 -2.53 5.65
C LEU A 29 9.38 -3.06 6.58
N GLY A 30 8.87 -4.27 6.31
CA GLY A 30 7.73 -4.87 6.99
C GLY A 30 6.43 -4.78 6.18
N PRO A 31 5.29 -5.05 6.82
CA PRO A 31 3.98 -5.06 6.18
C PRO A 31 3.64 -3.69 5.57
N ALA A 32 3.29 -3.66 4.28
CA ALA A 32 2.86 -2.42 3.63
C ALA A 32 1.46 -1.99 4.11
N ILE A 33 0.60 -2.97 4.36
CA ILE A 33 -0.79 -2.82 4.78
C ILE A 33 -0.98 -3.58 6.09
N LEU A 34 -1.56 -2.91 7.09
CA LEU A 34 -2.01 -3.50 8.34
C LEU A 34 -3.55 -3.43 8.37
N PRO A 35 -4.26 -4.53 8.08
CA PRO A 35 -5.72 -4.57 8.12
C PRO A 35 -6.28 -4.01 9.43
N GLY A 36 -7.24 -3.09 9.32
CA GLY A 36 -7.85 -2.39 10.45
C GLY A 36 -7.02 -1.26 11.06
N ASN A 37 -5.79 -1.02 10.59
CA ASN A 37 -4.92 0.03 11.12
C ASN A 37 -4.22 0.85 10.00
N PRO A 38 -4.95 1.76 9.34
CA PRO A 38 -4.38 2.62 8.30
C PRO A 38 -3.27 3.53 8.84
N ALA A 39 -3.40 4.04 10.07
CA ALA A 39 -2.42 4.95 10.65
C ALA A 39 -1.03 4.31 10.80
N GLU A 40 -0.97 3.02 11.16
CA GLU A 40 0.29 2.30 11.28
C GLU A 40 0.79 1.65 9.98
N SER A 41 -0.05 1.59 8.95
CA SER A 41 0.31 1.02 7.65
C SER A 41 1.38 1.84 6.93
N LEU A 42 2.48 1.20 6.51
CA LEU A 42 3.58 1.87 5.81
C LEU A 42 3.12 2.53 4.51
N LEU A 43 2.17 1.93 3.79
CA LEU A 43 1.58 2.50 2.59
C LEU A 43 1.06 3.92 2.85
N VAL A 44 0.31 4.09 3.95
CA VAL A 44 -0.29 5.39 4.32
C VAL A 44 0.80 6.36 4.79
N LYS A 45 1.71 5.91 5.67
CA LYS A 45 2.80 6.75 6.18
C LYS A 45 3.68 7.30 5.05
N LEU A 46 4.06 6.45 4.09
CA LEU A 46 4.90 6.88 2.96
C LEU A 46 4.15 7.79 1.99
N GLN A 47 2.88 7.50 1.70
CA GLN A 47 2.07 8.36 0.83
C GLN A 47 1.83 9.75 1.44
N ARG A 48 1.73 9.87 2.78
CA ARG A 48 1.63 11.16 3.47
C ARG A 48 2.94 11.94 3.52
N ASN A 49 4.07 11.24 3.73
CA ASN A 49 5.39 11.88 3.85
C ASN A 49 6.04 12.17 2.48
N GLY A 50 5.52 11.57 1.40
CA GLY A 50 5.96 11.78 0.03
C GLY A 50 6.42 10.47 -0.63
N HIS A 51 5.84 10.19 -1.79
CA HIS A 51 6.19 9.05 -2.64
C HIS A 51 6.42 9.54 -4.08
N PRO A 52 7.34 8.95 -4.88
CA PRO A 52 7.55 9.38 -6.27
C PRO A 52 6.29 9.34 -7.14
N ASN A 53 5.35 8.48 -6.77
CA ASN A 53 4.01 8.41 -7.34
C ASN A 53 2.96 8.63 -6.24
N SER A 54 2.90 9.85 -5.71
CA SER A 54 1.98 10.19 -4.62
C SER A 54 0.52 10.06 -5.05
N LEU A 55 -0.32 9.52 -4.17
CA LEU A 55 -1.76 9.57 -4.30
C LEU A 55 -2.25 11.00 -4.01
N SER A 56 -3.32 11.41 -4.69
CA SER A 56 -4.06 12.60 -4.26
C SER A 56 -4.64 12.37 -2.85
N PRO A 57 -4.92 13.44 -2.08
CA PRO A 57 -5.53 13.30 -0.76
C PRO A 57 -6.83 12.48 -0.77
N ARG A 58 -7.64 12.63 -1.82
CA ARG A 58 -8.88 11.88 -2.00
C ARG A 58 -8.65 10.39 -2.27
N GLU A 59 -7.69 10.05 -3.12
CA GLU A 59 -7.33 8.65 -3.37
C GLU A 59 -6.75 7.99 -2.12
N LEU A 60 -5.92 8.72 -1.37
CA LEU A 60 -5.34 8.23 -0.13
C LEU A 60 -6.43 7.99 0.93
N GLU A 61 -7.43 8.87 1.05
CA GLU A 61 -8.56 8.67 1.95
C GLU A 61 -9.33 7.37 1.62
N TRP A 62 -9.45 7.01 0.35
CA TRP A 62 -10.10 5.76 -0.06
C TRP A 62 -9.28 4.54 0.32
N VAL A 63 -7.96 4.62 0.17
CA VAL A 63 -7.03 3.58 0.64
C VAL A 63 -7.12 3.42 2.15
N GLU A 64 -7.12 4.51 2.91
CA GLU A 64 -7.24 4.47 4.37
C GLU A 64 -8.54 3.78 4.82
N LYS A 65 -9.69 4.12 4.21
CA LYS A 65 -10.98 3.48 4.50
C LYS A 65 -11.00 2.00 4.13
N TRP A 66 -10.38 1.62 3.01
CA TRP A 66 -10.28 0.21 2.61
C TRP A 66 -9.41 -0.58 3.60
N ILE A 67 -8.29 -0.02 4.07
CA ILE A 67 -7.45 -0.65 5.09
C ILE A 67 -8.22 -0.76 6.41
N GLU A 68 -8.92 0.30 6.83
CA GLU A 68 -9.75 0.31 8.04
C GLU A 68 -10.84 -0.77 8.01
N ALA A 69 -11.42 -1.04 6.84
CA ALA A 69 -12.38 -2.13 6.63
C ALA A 69 -11.77 -3.55 6.67
N GLY A 70 -10.49 -3.68 7.00
CA GLY A 70 -9.78 -4.96 7.06
C GLY A 70 -9.10 -5.36 5.76
N ALA A 71 -8.88 -4.41 4.84
CA ALA A 71 -8.23 -4.64 3.56
C ALA A 71 -8.81 -5.85 2.77
N PRO A 72 -10.15 -5.95 2.62
CA PRO A 72 -10.77 -7.12 2.01
C PRO A 72 -10.29 -7.32 0.57
N GLU A 73 -10.04 -8.58 0.22
CA GLU A 73 -9.95 -9.00 -1.16
C GLU A 73 -11.36 -9.05 -1.74
N LYS A 74 -11.64 -8.20 -2.74
CA LYS A 74 -12.89 -8.09 -3.52
C LYS A 74 -14.22 -8.36 -2.79
#